data_AF-A0A9E4IHR1-F1
#
_entry.id   AF-A0A9E4IHR1-F1
#
_cell.length_a   1.000
_cell.length_b   1.000
_cell.length_c   1.000
_cell.angle_alpha   90.00
_cell.angle_beta   90.00
_cell.angle_gamma   90.00
#
_symmetry.space_group_name_H-M   'P 1'
#
loop_
_entity.id
_entity.type
_entity.pdbx_description
1 polymer ?
#
loop_
_entity_poly.entity_id
_entity_poly.type
_entity_poly.pdbx_seq_one_letter_code
_entity_poly.pdbx_strand_id
1 'polypeptide(L)'
;MLKKIAGGQLPKRSRAAKKANSPKKPSSPKKIAEELKDLLSGYARQEILTPLTKLGKTLKFGILGGLSIGVGLVFLAIAGLRLLQTEASGVFDGKMSALPYVVVLAGVVVVLGAAVVIRARLSKGDSP
;
A
#
# COMPACT_ATOMS: atom_id res chain seq x y z
N MET A 1 -29.72 71.87 -9.34
CA MET A 1 -28.94 70.62 -9.33
C MET A 1 -28.81 70.13 -10.78
N LEU A 2 -27.67 70.43 -11.40
CA LEU A 2 -27.32 70.08 -12.78
C LEU A 2 -26.57 68.73 -12.79
N LYS A 3 -27.06 67.73 -13.54
CA LYS A 3 -26.21 66.95 -14.46
C LYS A 3 -27.03 66.08 -15.40
N LYS A 4 -27.13 66.58 -16.63
CA LYS A 4 -27.67 65.94 -17.83
C LYS A 4 -26.53 65.14 -18.49
N ILE A 5 -26.83 63.92 -18.93
CA ILE A 5 -26.28 63.19 -20.11
C ILE A 5 -24.76 63.25 -20.40
N ALA A 6 -24.09 62.14 -20.11
CA ALA A 6 -23.02 61.60 -20.95
C ALA A 6 -23.44 60.15 -21.25
N GLY A 7 -23.81 59.80 -22.48
CA GLY A 7 -22.84 59.70 -23.57
C GLY A 7 -22.42 58.23 -23.62
N GLY A 8 -23.20 57.42 -24.34
CA GLY A 8 -22.95 56.00 -24.51
C GLY A 8 -21.57 55.75 -25.10
N GLN A 9 -20.79 54.93 -24.41
CA GLN A 9 -19.58 54.33 -24.95
C GLN A 9 -19.74 52.82 -24.91
N LEU A 10 -20.03 52.24 -26.08
CA LEU A 10 -19.85 50.83 -26.33
C LEU A 10 -18.36 50.51 -26.23
N PRO A 11 -17.92 49.55 -25.39
CA PRO A 11 -16.57 49.03 -25.50
C PRO A 11 -16.46 48.21 -26.79
N LYS A 12 -15.86 48.80 -27.84
CA LYS A 12 -15.30 48.05 -28.98
C LYS A 12 -14.12 47.21 -28.49
N ARG A 13 -14.39 46.11 -27.78
CA ARG A 13 -13.38 45.09 -27.50
C ARG A 13 -13.14 44.27 -28.76
N SER A 14 -12.19 44.76 -29.54
CA SER A 14 -11.15 44.00 -30.25
C SER A 14 -11.46 42.50 -30.42
N ARG A 15 -12.37 42.18 -31.35
CA ARG A 15 -12.50 40.85 -31.94
C ARG A 15 -11.53 40.76 -33.11
N ALA A 16 -10.24 40.86 -32.83
CA ALA A 16 -9.20 40.69 -33.83
C ALA A 16 -8.41 39.41 -33.52
N ALA A 17 -8.59 38.45 -34.41
CA ALA A 17 -7.72 37.30 -34.63
C ALA A 17 -7.57 36.34 -33.45
N LYS A 18 -8.66 35.61 -33.19
CA LYS A 18 -8.63 34.18 -32.90
C LYS A 18 -7.62 33.54 -33.88
N LYS A 19 -6.38 33.30 -33.42
CA LYS A 19 -5.34 32.59 -34.17
C LYS A 19 -5.96 31.28 -34.61
N ALA A 20 -6.24 31.20 -35.91
CA ALA A 20 -6.95 30.10 -36.51
C ALA A 20 -6.24 28.81 -36.12
N ASN A 21 -6.99 27.91 -35.49
CA ASN A 21 -6.59 26.54 -35.28
C ASN A 21 -6.43 25.94 -36.68
N SER A 22 -5.20 25.88 -37.19
CA SER A 22 -4.93 25.24 -38.47
C SER A 22 -5.48 23.82 -38.41
N PRO A 23 -6.29 23.38 -39.39
CA PRO A 23 -6.73 21.99 -39.44
C PRO A 23 -5.47 21.12 -39.53
N LYS A 24 -5.18 20.34 -38.47
CA LYS A 24 -4.07 19.38 -38.47
C LYS A 24 -4.28 18.46 -39.67
N LYS A 25 -3.33 18.53 -40.62
CA LYS A 25 -3.22 17.65 -41.80
C LYS A 25 -3.38 16.18 -41.35
N PRO A 26 -4.06 15.31 -42.12
CA PRO A 26 -4.27 13.91 -41.74
C PRO A 26 -2.94 13.28 -41.33
N SER A 27 -2.84 12.95 -40.05
CA SER A 27 -1.66 12.36 -39.44
C SER A 27 -1.45 10.98 -40.05
N SER A 28 -0.23 10.72 -40.52
CA SER A 28 0.16 9.39 -40.99
C SER A 28 -0.18 8.34 -39.91
N PRO A 29 -0.55 7.10 -40.29
CA PRO A 29 -0.99 6.06 -39.34
C PRO A 29 -0.05 5.85 -38.14
N LYS A 30 1.26 6.04 -38.36
CA LYS A 30 2.29 5.93 -37.33
C LYS A 30 2.18 7.02 -36.25
N LYS A 31 1.85 8.26 -36.61
CA LYS A 31 1.67 9.36 -35.65
C LYS A 31 0.42 9.18 -34.80
N ILE A 32 -0.65 8.65 -35.39
CA ILE A 32 -1.87 8.32 -34.65
C ILE A 32 -1.57 7.21 -33.63
N ALA A 33 -0.81 6.18 -34.01
CA ALA A 33 -0.39 5.12 -33.09
C ALA A 33 0.49 5.65 -31.94
N GLU A 34 1.40 6.59 -32.21
CA GLU A 34 2.19 7.26 -31.17
C GLU A 34 1.31 8.11 -30.24
N GLU A 35 0.39 8.92 -30.78
CA GLU A 35 -0.52 9.73 -29.97
C GLU A 35 -1.45 8.87 -29.09
N LEU A 36 -1.96 7.75 -29.60
CA LEU A 36 -2.76 6.79 -28.83
C LEU A 36 -1.94 6.12 -27.71
N LYS A 37 -0.71 5.73 -28.01
CA LYS A 37 0.21 5.15 -27.03
C LYS A 37 0.53 6.15 -25.92
N ASP A 38 0.76 7.41 -26.27
CA ASP A 38 1.12 8.46 -25.31
C ASP A 38 -0.06 8.79 -24.38
N LEU A 39 -1.29 8.83 -24.93
CA LEU A 39 -2.52 8.97 -24.15
C LEU A 39 -2.77 7.79 -23.21
N LEU A 40 -2.60 6.55 -23.71
CA LEU A 40 -2.77 5.35 -22.90
C LEU A 40 -1.72 5.25 -21.79
N SER A 41 -0.46 5.58 -22.12
CA SER A 41 0.65 5.66 -21.15
C SER A 41 0.39 6.73 -20.10
N GLY A 42 -0.11 7.91 -20.50
CA GLY A 42 -0.46 9.00 -19.59
C GLY A 42 -1.56 8.59 -18.59
N TYR A 43 -2.62 7.95 -19.08
CA TYR A 43 -3.71 7.47 -18.24
C TYR A 43 -3.28 6.32 -17.32
N ALA A 44 -2.57 5.33 -17.85
CA ALA A 44 -2.02 4.23 -17.06
C ALA A 44 -1.11 4.74 -15.95
N ARG A 45 -0.29 5.76 -16.21
CA ARG A 45 0.55 6.38 -15.18
C ARG A 45 -0.27 7.13 -14.14
N GLN A 46 -1.33 7.82 -14.52
CA GLN A 46 -2.17 8.58 -13.56
C GLN A 46 -3.02 7.66 -12.67
N GLU A 47 -3.62 6.62 -13.27
CA GLU A 47 -4.49 5.70 -12.56
C GLU A 47 -3.69 4.68 -11.72
N ILE A 48 -2.46 4.32 -12.11
CA ILE A 48 -1.70 3.21 -11.47
C ILE A 48 -0.59 3.71 -10.52
N LEU A 49 0.04 4.86 -10.73
CA LEU A 49 1.14 5.29 -9.85
C LEU A 49 0.65 5.69 -8.45
N THR A 50 -0.57 6.23 -8.37
CA THR A 50 -1.21 6.59 -7.09
C THR A 50 -1.44 5.36 -6.21
N PRO A 51 -2.07 4.26 -6.68
CA PRO A 51 -2.21 3.04 -5.88
C PRO A 51 -0.88 2.32 -5.64
N LEU A 52 0.05 2.32 -6.59
CA LEU A 52 1.32 1.59 -6.46
C LEU A 52 2.22 2.19 -5.36
N THR A 53 2.23 3.51 -5.23
CA THR A 53 3.00 4.19 -4.18
C THR A 53 2.41 3.93 -2.80
N LYS A 54 1.08 3.89 -2.68
CA LYS A 54 0.39 3.50 -1.43
C LYS A 54 0.70 2.05 -1.06
N LEU A 55 0.65 1.13 -2.02
CA LEU A 55 0.97 -0.27 -1.80
C LEU A 55 2.42 -0.48 -1.37
N GLY A 56 3.37 0.24 -1.99
CA GLY A 56 4.78 0.21 -1.61
C GLY A 56 5.02 0.66 -0.17
N LYS A 57 4.28 1.67 0.32
CA LYS A 57 4.37 2.11 1.72
C LYS A 57 3.83 1.04 2.68
N THR A 58 2.66 0.47 2.39
CA THR A 58 2.05 -0.59 3.21
C THR A 58 2.92 -1.86 3.22
N LEU A 59 3.51 -2.22 2.09
CA LEU A 59 4.40 -3.38 1.98
C LEU A 59 5.66 -3.22 2.86
N LYS A 60 6.25 -2.03 2.91
CA LYS A 60 7.40 -1.75 3.80
C LYS A 60 7.05 -1.96 5.26
N PHE A 61 5.89 -1.47 5.71
CA PHE A 61 5.41 -1.71 7.08
C PHE A 61 5.11 -3.20 7.34
N GLY A 62 4.59 -3.92 6.35
CA GLY A 62 4.39 -5.37 6.42
C GLY A 62 5.70 -6.14 6.58
N ILE A 63 6.73 -5.78 5.80
CA ILE A 63 8.05 -6.41 5.88
C ILE A 63 8.71 -6.13 7.25
N LEU A 64 8.68 -4.87 7.70
CA LEU A 64 9.27 -4.50 8.98
C LEU A 64 8.56 -5.17 10.16
N GLY A 65 7.23 -5.20 10.14
CA GLY A 65 6.43 -5.90 11.14
C GLY A 65 6.65 -7.41 11.11
N GLY A 66 6.69 -8.02 9.92
CA GLY A 66 6.96 -9.45 9.75
C GLY A 66 8.34 -9.84 10.27
N LEU A 67 9.35 -9.03 9.98
CA LEU A 67 10.70 -9.26 10.50
C LEU A 67 10.76 -9.12 12.02
N SER A 68 10.15 -8.08 12.58
CA SER A 68 10.11 -7.86 14.03
C SER A 68 9.39 -9.00 14.77
N ILE A 69 8.24 -9.45 14.27
CA ILE A 69 7.50 -10.61 14.81
C ILE A 69 8.33 -11.89 14.69
N GLY A 70 8.96 -12.13 13.54
CA GLY A 70 9.79 -13.31 13.32
C GLY A 70 10.97 -13.39 14.29
N VAL A 71 11.70 -12.29 14.45
CA VAL A 71 12.81 -12.19 15.42
C VAL A 71 12.30 -12.41 16.84
N GLY A 72 11.19 -11.76 17.22
CA GLY A 72 10.57 -11.92 18.54
C GLY A 72 10.19 -13.38 18.85
N LEU A 73 9.62 -14.09 17.87
CA LEU A 73 9.26 -15.51 18.01
C LEU A 73 10.48 -16.40 18.21
N VAL A 74 11.59 -16.15 17.50
CA VAL A 74 12.83 -16.90 17.69
C VAL A 74 13.38 -16.69 19.11
N PHE A 75 13.42 -15.44 19.57
CA PHE A 75 13.86 -15.12 20.93
C PHE A 75 12.95 -15.75 21.99
N LEU A 76 11.63 -15.70 21.78
CA LEU A 76 10.65 -16.34 22.66
C LEU A 76 10.84 -17.87 22.71
N ALA A 77 11.10 -18.50 21.56
CA ALA A 77 11.35 -19.93 21.47
C ALA A 77 12.63 -20.33 22.23
N ILE A 78 13.71 -19.58 22.05
CA ILE A 78 14.98 -19.83 22.75
C ILE A 78 14.81 -19.57 24.26
N ALA A 79 14.13 -18.50 24.65
CA ALA A 79 13.88 -18.18 26.05
C ALA A 79 13.00 -19.24 26.73
N GLY A 80 11.93 -19.70 26.07
CA GLY A 80 11.07 -20.77 26.56
C GLY A 80 11.81 -22.09 26.67
N LEU A 81 12.63 -22.43 25.66
CA LEU A 81 13.48 -23.62 25.70
C LEU A 81 14.47 -23.55 26.85
N ARG A 82 15.10 -22.38 27.08
CA ARG A 82 16.06 -22.16 28.16
C ARG A 82 15.40 -22.22 29.53
N LEU A 83 14.23 -21.60 29.72
CA LEU A 83 13.50 -21.65 30.98
C LEU A 83 13.10 -23.09 31.30
N LEU A 84 12.59 -23.79 30.28
CA LEU A 84 12.21 -25.18 30.45
C LEU A 84 13.44 -26.02 30.77
N GLN A 85 14.55 -25.92 30.03
CA GLN A 85 15.81 -26.64 30.31
C GLN A 85 16.47 -26.29 31.65
N THR A 86 16.32 -25.06 32.15
CA THR A 86 16.92 -24.63 33.44
C THR A 86 16.17 -25.24 34.61
N GLU A 87 14.84 -25.22 34.59
CA GLU A 87 13.98 -25.80 35.63
C GLU A 87 13.86 -27.34 35.50
N ALA A 88 14.01 -27.85 34.27
CA ALA A 88 13.96 -29.28 33.90
C ALA A 88 15.27 -30.04 34.15
N SER A 89 16.33 -29.37 34.58
CA SER A 89 17.72 -29.85 34.52
C SER A 89 17.98 -31.19 35.23
N GLY A 90 17.08 -31.66 36.11
CA GLY A 90 17.12 -33.01 36.71
C GLY A 90 16.03 -34.00 36.26
N VAL A 91 15.00 -33.56 35.50
CA VAL A 91 13.84 -34.40 35.11
C VAL A 91 13.95 -34.91 33.66
N PHE A 92 14.76 -34.25 32.82
CA PHE A 92 14.82 -34.49 31.38
C PHE A 92 16.13 -35.12 30.88
N ASP A 93 16.99 -35.57 31.79
CA ASP A 93 18.18 -36.36 31.48
C ASP A 93 17.77 -37.77 31.02
N GLY A 94 17.68 -37.98 29.70
CA GLY A 94 17.38 -39.29 29.10
C GLY A 94 16.26 -39.25 28.04
N LYS A 95 15.39 -40.27 28.01
CA LYS A 95 14.41 -40.50 26.91
C LYS A 95 13.38 -39.36 26.69
N MET A 96 13.32 -38.38 27.59
CA MET A 96 12.40 -37.23 27.54
C MET A 96 13.03 -35.94 27.00
N SER A 97 14.30 -35.91 26.59
CA SER A 97 14.98 -34.70 26.11
C SER A 97 14.34 -34.06 24.86
N ALA A 98 13.44 -34.77 24.17
CA ALA A 98 12.65 -34.23 23.06
C ALA A 98 11.45 -33.36 23.51
N LEU A 99 10.96 -33.55 24.74
CA LEU A 99 9.76 -32.87 25.25
C LEU A 99 9.89 -31.34 25.28
N PRO A 100 11.03 -30.75 25.70
CA PRO A 100 11.18 -29.29 25.72
C PRO A 100 11.03 -28.65 24.35
N TYR A 101 11.54 -29.31 23.31
CA TYR A 101 11.44 -28.84 21.94
C TYR A 101 10.00 -28.92 21.42
N VAL A 102 9.27 -29.99 21.74
CA VAL A 102 7.86 -30.17 21.35
C VAL A 102 6.96 -29.13 22.00
N VAL A 103 7.17 -28.83 23.29
CA VAL A 103 6.38 -27.82 24.01
C VAL A 103 6.60 -26.42 23.44
N VAL A 104 7.85 -26.05 23.17
CA VAL A 104 8.17 -24.76 22.55
C VAL A 104 7.59 -24.67 21.15
N LEU A 105 7.70 -25.74 20.35
CA LEU A 105 7.09 -25.81 19.02
C LEU A 105 5.57 -25.64 19.09
N ALA A 106 4.90 -26.34 20.00
CA ALA A 106 3.47 -26.19 20.23
C ALA A 106 3.11 -24.75 20.63
N GLY A 107 3.89 -24.13 21.52
CA GLY A 107 3.72 -22.72 21.90
C GLY A 107 3.80 -21.77 20.72
N VAL A 108 4.81 -21.93 19.84
CA VAL A 108 4.94 -21.14 18.61
C VAL A 108 3.74 -21.33 17.68
N VAL A 109 3.29 -22.58 17.49
CA VAL A 109 2.11 -22.88 16.66
C VAL A 109 0.85 -22.23 17.22
N VAL A 110 0.65 -22.25 18.54
CA VAL A 110 -0.49 -21.59 19.19
C VAL A 110 -0.44 -20.08 18.99
N VAL A 111 0.71 -19.44 19.16
CA VAL A 111 0.86 -17.99 18.95
C VAL A 111 0.57 -17.61 17.51
N LEU A 112 1.11 -18.36 16.54
CA LEU A 112 0.83 -18.13 15.11
C LEU A 112 -0.65 -18.37 14.78
N GLY A 113 -1.25 -19.44 15.29
CA GLY A 113 -2.67 -19.75 15.12
C GLY A 113 -3.57 -18.65 15.70
N ALA A 114 -3.26 -18.18 16.91
CA ALA A 114 -3.98 -17.07 17.55
C ALA A 114 -3.87 -15.78 16.73
N ALA A 115 -2.68 -15.45 16.20
CA ALA A 115 -2.50 -14.29 15.33
C ALA A 115 -3.38 -14.37 14.07
N VAL A 116 -3.48 -15.54 13.44
CA VAL A 116 -4.34 -15.77 12.26
C VAL A 116 -5.82 -15.63 12.63
N VAL A 117 -6.24 -16.22 13.75
CA VAL A 117 -7.64 -16.16 14.22
C VAL A 117 -8.02 -14.72 14.57
N ILE A 118 -7.20 -14.01 15.34
CA ILE A 118 -7.45 -12.61 15.70
C ILE A 118 -7.59 -11.75 14.45
N ARG A 119 -6.68 -11.89 13.47
CA ARG A 119 -6.77 -11.19 12.19
C ARG A 119 -8.06 -11.53 11.43
N ALA A 120 -8.48 -12.80 11.43
CA ALA A 120 -9.73 -13.22 10.81
C ALA A 120 -10.98 -12.69 11.53
N ARG A 121 -10.92 -12.52 12.86
CA ARG A 121 -12.00 -11.96 13.67
C ARG A 121 -12.15 -10.46 13.49
N LEU A 122 -11.05 -9.72 13.46
CA LEU A 122 -11.05 -8.28 13.19
C LEU A 122 -11.67 -7.98 11.81
N SER A 123 -11.41 -8.83 10.82
CA SER A 123 -11.98 -8.70 9.48
C SER A 123 -13.50 -9.00 9.38
N LYS A 124 -14.10 -9.66 10.38
CA LYS A 124 -15.53 -10.04 10.39
C LYS A 124 -16.42 -9.05 11.14
N GLY A 125 -15.85 -8.18 11.98
CA GLY A 125 -16.60 -7.22 12.80
C GLY A 125 -17.18 -6.03 12.04
N ASP A 126 -16.71 -5.78 10.81
CA ASP A 126 -17.09 -4.60 10.02
C ASP A 126 -18.20 -4.87 8.99
N SER A 127 -19.01 -5.92 9.19
CA SER A 127 -20.19 -6.17 8.34
C SER A 127 -21.36 -5.33 8.87
N PRO A 128 -21.92 -4.40 8.07
CA PRO A 128 -23.05 -3.54 8.47
C PRO A 128 -24.34 -4.31 8.72
#